data_AF-A0A2H0RHF2-F1
#
_entry.id   AF-A0A2H0RHF2-F1
#
_cell.length_a   1.000
_cell.length_b   1.000
_cell.length_c   1.000
_cell.angle_alpha   90.00
_cell.angle_beta   90.00
_cell.angle_gamma   90.00
#
_symmetry.space_group_name_H-M   'P 1'
#
loop_
_entity.id
_entity.type
_entity.pdbx_description
1 polymer ?
#
loop_
_entity_poly.entity_id
_entity_poly.type
_entity_poly.pdbx_seq_one_letter_code
_entity_poly.pdbx_strand_id
1 'polypeptide(L)'
;MDNHFGNGRPFSVNDRGQKVDDQGFATSSITFITNRRTCVSAKIGSDAVLIRNTEDPQEKTLSFSHEEWRAFIHGVKQNEFDLP
;
A
#
# COMPACT_ATOMS: atom_id res chain seq x y z
N MET A 1 -3.04 -2.36 23.82
CA MET A 1 -2.21 -2.65 22.63
C MET A 1 -2.35 -1.45 21.72
N ASP A 2 -1.23 -0.88 21.29
CA ASP A 2 -1.27 0.34 20.50
C ASP A 2 -1.62 -0.01 19.06
N ASN A 3 -2.81 0.38 18.59
CA ASN A 3 -3.33 0.05 17.26
C ASN A 3 -2.68 0.94 16.20
N HIS A 4 -1.36 0.92 16.12
CA HIS A 4 -0.58 1.71 15.17
C HIS A 4 0.21 0.81 14.22
N PHE A 5 0.27 1.21 12.95
CA PHE A 5 1.18 0.65 11.98
C PHE A 5 2.62 0.95 12.40
N GLY A 6 3.57 0.27 11.77
CA GLY A 6 4.98 0.48 12.08
C GLY A 6 5.53 1.87 11.70
N ASN A 7 4.75 2.67 10.97
CA ASN A 7 5.00 4.09 10.68
C ASN A 7 4.32 5.04 11.70
N GLY A 8 3.69 4.51 12.75
CA GLY A 8 3.01 5.30 13.78
C GLY A 8 1.62 5.79 13.41
N ARG A 9 1.07 5.42 12.24
CA ARG A 9 -0.34 5.75 11.89
C ARG A 9 -1.32 4.80 12.59
N PRO A 10 -2.45 5.29 13.12
CA PRO A 10 -3.45 4.41 13.71
C PRO A 10 -4.08 3.52 12.64
N PHE A 11 -4.52 2.32 13.03
CA PHE A 11 -5.25 1.40 12.16
C PHE A 11 -6.51 0.85 12.81
N SER A 12 -7.47 0.51 11.97
CA SER A 12 -8.63 -0.33 12.27
C SER A 12 -8.56 -1.62 11.46
N VAL A 13 -9.41 -2.60 11.76
CA VAL A 13 -9.53 -3.83 10.96
C VAL A 13 -10.84 -3.78 10.18
N ASN A 14 -10.77 -3.88 8.85
CA ASN A 14 -11.95 -3.88 7.98
C ASN A 14 -12.61 -5.26 7.91
N ASP A 15 -13.75 -5.36 7.22
CA ASP A 15 -14.52 -6.62 7.07
C ASP A 15 -13.74 -7.75 6.37
N ARG A 16 -12.64 -7.43 5.69
CA ARG A 16 -11.73 -8.39 5.05
C ARG A 16 -10.61 -8.85 5.99
N GLY A 17 -10.62 -8.44 7.25
CA GLY A 17 -9.56 -8.71 8.22
C GLY A 17 -8.27 -7.93 7.97
N GLN A 18 -8.29 -6.90 7.12
CA GLN A 18 -7.10 -6.11 6.80
C GLN A 18 -6.96 -4.95 7.77
N LYS A 19 -5.74 -4.71 8.25
CA LYS A 19 -5.39 -3.47 8.98
C LYS A 19 -5.38 -2.31 7.99
N VAL A 20 -6.23 -1.32 8.21
CA VAL A 20 -6.38 -0.13 7.35
C VAL A 20 -6.31 1.15 8.15
N ASP A 21 -5.77 2.22 7.55
CA ASP A 21 -5.82 3.56 8.14
C ASP A 21 -7.24 4.16 8.06
N ASP A 22 -7.38 5.39 8.58
CA ASP A 22 -8.61 6.18 8.56
C ASP A 22 -9.15 6.45 7.14
N GLN A 23 -8.28 6.37 6.14
CA GLN A 23 -8.64 6.53 4.72
C GLN A 23 -8.88 5.21 4.00
N GLY A 24 -8.75 4.08 4.70
CA GLY A 24 -8.99 2.73 4.18
C GLY A 24 -7.80 2.15 3.42
N PHE A 25 -6.60 2.71 3.55
CA PHE A 25 -5.39 2.12 2.97
C PHE A 25 -4.87 0.98 3.83
N ALA A 26 -4.70 -0.18 3.19
CA ALA A 26 -3.98 -1.31 3.75
C ALA A 26 -2.48 -1.09 3.59
N THR A 27 -1.80 -0.95 4.71
CA THR A 27 -0.35 -0.79 4.74
C THR A 27 0.29 -2.14 5.06
N SER A 28 0.81 -2.81 4.03
CA SER A 28 1.46 -4.12 4.18
C SER A 28 2.97 -3.96 4.07
N SER A 29 3.68 -4.01 5.20
CA SER A 29 5.11 -4.35 5.20
C SER A 29 5.55 -4.82 6.58
N ILE A 30 6.08 -6.03 6.64
CA ILE A 30 6.89 -6.51 7.75
C ILE A 30 8.35 -6.46 7.29
N THR A 31 9.01 -5.32 7.43
CA THR A 31 10.45 -5.25 7.19
C THR A 31 11.16 -5.74 8.44
N PHE A 32 11.66 -6.98 8.43
CA PHE A 32 12.38 -7.59 9.57
C PHE A 32 13.77 -6.99 9.80
N ILE A 33 14.30 -6.19 8.87
CA ILE A 33 15.74 -5.82 8.84
C ILE A 33 16.05 -4.45 9.46
N THR A 34 15.22 -3.42 9.32
CA THR A 34 15.67 -2.02 9.57
C THR A 34 14.89 -1.24 10.63
N ASN A 35 13.97 -1.87 11.37
CA ASN A 35 13.14 -1.22 12.41
C ASN A 35 12.32 0.01 11.95
N ARG A 36 12.34 0.36 10.66
CA ARG A 36 11.40 1.27 10.01
C ARG A 36 10.48 0.46 9.14
N ARG A 37 9.21 0.54 9.49
CA ARG A 37 8.19 -0.41 9.08
C ARG A 37 7.18 0.34 8.25
N THR A 38 7.03 -0.15 7.03
CA THR A 38 6.05 0.22 6.02
C THR A 38 6.38 1.43 5.17
N CYS A 39 6.72 1.18 3.90
CA CYS A 39 7.06 2.17 2.87
C CYS A 39 5.95 2.38 1.83
N VAL A 40 4.98 1.46 1.74
CA VAL A 40 3.90 1.54 0.76
C VAL A 40 2.56 1.18 1.38
N SER A 41 1.56 2.01 1.08
CA SER A 41 0.16 1.80 1.42
C SER A 41 -0.67 1.64 0.15
N ALA A 42 -1.58 0.67 0.13
CA ALA A 42 -2.44 0.40 -1.01
C ALA A 42 -3.93 0.41 -0.61
N LYS A 43 -4.77 1.02 -1.44
CA LYS A 43 -6.23 0.98 -1.31
C LYS A 43 -6.84 0.54 -2.63
N ILE A 44 -7.59 -0.56 -2.60
CA ILE A 44 -8.35 -1.04 -3.74
C ILE A 44 -9.78 -0.52 -3.58
N GLY A 45 -10.11 0.54 -4.31
CA GLY A 45 -11.44 1.14 -4.36
C GLY A 45 -12.33 0.53 -5.44
N SER A 46 -13.56 1.05 -5.56
CA SER A 46 -14.54 0.68 -6.59
C SER A 46 -14.04 0.97 -8.00
N ASP A 47 -13.34 2.08 -8.19
CA ASP A 47 -13.01 2.59 -9.53
C ASP A 47 -11.51 2.59 -9.82
N ALA A 48 -10.68 2.57 -8.77
CA ALA A 48 -9.23 2.70 -8.89
C ALA A 48 -8.47 1.95 -7.80
N VAL A 49 -7.21 1.65 -8.09
CA VAL A 49 -6.20 1.25 -7.11
C VAL A 49 -5.34 2.47 -6.80
N LEU A 50 -5.28 2.81 -5.52
CA LEU A 50 -4.53 3.96 -5.01
C LEU A 50 -3.28 3.46 -4.28
N ILE A 51 -2.13 4.03 -4.62
CA ILE A 51 -0.83 3.68 -4.02
C ILE A 51 -0.19 4.94 -3.45
N ARG A 52 0.33 4.83 -2.23
CA ARG A 52 1.05 5.91 -1.53
C ARG A 52 2.38 5.43 -0.99
N ASN A 53 3.37 6.32 -1.07
CA ASN A 53 4.57 6.21 -0.25
C ASN A 53 4.22 6.71 1.16
N THR A 54 4.34 5.86 2.17
CA THR A 54 4.05 6.21 3.57
C THR A 54 5.05 7.21 4.16
N GLU A 55 6.23 7.33 3.56
CA GLU A 55 7.27 8.28 3.98
C GLU A 55 7.09 9.66 3.35
N ASP A 56 6.18 9.81 2.37
CA ASP A 56 5.88 11.11 1.77
C ASP A 56 4.96 11.91 2.70
N PRO A 57 5.44 13.01 3.34
CA PRO A 57 4.61 13.85 4.19
C PRO A 57 3.51 14.58 3.41
N GLN A 58 3.63 14.67 2.08
CA GLN A 58 2.59 15.25 1.23
C GLN A 58 1.51 14.23 0.83
N GLU A 59 1.66 12.96 1.24
CA GLU A 59 0.73 11.86 0.96
C GLU A 59 0.34 11.73 -0.52
N LYS A 60 1.29 11.99 -1.44
CA LYS A 60 1.00 11.89 -2.87
C LYS A 60 0.50 10.49 -3.20
N THR A 61 -0.62 10.47 -3.90
CA THR A 61 -1.35 9.25 -4.24
C THR A 61 -1.29 9.02 -5.74
N LEU A 62 -0.68 7.91 -6.14
CA LEU A 62 -0.81 7.41 -7.51
C LEU A 62 -2.16 6.71 -7.62
N SER A 63 -2.87 6.98 -8.72
CA SER A 63 -4.17 6.38 -9.01
C SER A 63 -4.07 5.61 -10.32
N PHE A 64 -4.43 4.33 -10.26
CA PHE A 64 -4.49 3.44 -11.41
C PHE A 64 -5.94 3.01 -11.60
N SER A 65 -6.46 3.04 -12.82
CA SER A 65 -7.66 2.28 -13.17
C SER A 65 -7.43 0.79 -12.92
N HIS A 66 -8.50 0.01 -12.81
CA HIS A 66 -8.36 -1.44 -12.68
C HIS A 66 -7.68 -2.10 -13.89
N GLU A 67 -7.82 -1.52 -15.08
CA GLU A 67 -7.16 -2.03 -16.29
C GLU A 67 -5.66 -1.79 -16.24
N GLU A 68 -5.23 -0.56 -15.92
CA GLU A 68 -3.82 -0.22 -15.73
C GLU A 68 -3.20 -1.06 -14.62
N TRP A 69 -3.91 -1.27 -13.52
CA TRP A 69 -3.42 -2.10 -12.43
C TRP A 69 -3.23 -3.56 -12.86
N ARG A 70 -4.17 -4.13 -13.62
CA ARG A 70 -4.01 -5.48 -14.17
C ARG A 70 -2.82 -5.57 -15.12
N ALA A 71 -2.64 -4.57 -15.99
CA ALA A 71 -1.50 -4.50 -16.90
C ALA A 71 -0.17 -4.42 -16.14
N PHE A 72 -0.10 -3.56 -15.11
CA PHE A 72 1.06 -3.45 -14.23
C PHE A 72 1.40 -4.78 -13.56
N ILE A 73 0.43 -5.45 -12.92
CA ILE A 73 0.65 -6.75 -12.29
C ILE A 73 1.08 -7.81 -13.30
N HIS A 74 0.54 -7.77 -14.52
CA HIS A 74 0.97 -8.66 -15.59
C HIS A 74 2.44 -8.43 -15.94
N GLY A 75 2.85 -7.18 -16.22
CA GLY A 75 4.24 -6.82 -16.52
C GLY A 75 5.22 -7.22 -15.41
N VAL A 76 4.86 -6.95 -14.14
CA VAL A 76 5.68 -7.38 -12.97
C VAL A 76 5.90 -8.89 -12.98
N LYS A 77 4.85 -9.69 -13.24
CA LYS A 77 4.95 -11.15 -13.29
C LYS A 77 5.70 -11.69 -14.52
N GLN A 78 5.92 -10.85 -15.53
CA GLN A 78 6.72 -11.17 -16.72
C GLN A 78 8.13 -10.59 -16.63
N ASN A 79 8.54 -10.08 -15.45
CA ASN A 79 9.82 -9.41 -15.23
C ASN A 79 10.07 -8.23 -16.18
N GLU A 80 9.00 -7.59 -16.67
CA GLU A 80 9.09 -6.47 -17.63
C GLU A 80 9.81 -5.25 -17.06
N PHE A 81 9.80 -5.11 -15.73
CA PHE A 81 10.37 -3.96 -15.01
C PHE A 81 11.68 -4.28 -14.29
N ASP A 82 12.25 -5.46 -14.49
CA ASP A 82 13.58 -5.80 -13.97
C ASP A 82 14.63 -5.09 -14.83
N LEU A 83 15.14 -3.96 -14.31
CA LEU A 83 16.20 -3.19 -14.97
C LEU A 83 17.54 -3.95 -14.89
N PRO A 84 18.42 -3.83 -15.91
CA PRO A 84 19.74 -4.47 -15.94
C PRO A 84 20.70 -3.93 -14.87
#